data_AF-A0A2Z7CLM0-F1
#
_entry.id   AF-A0A2Z7CLM0-F1
#
_cell.length_a   1.000
_cell.length_b   1.000
_cell.length_c   1.000
_cell.angle_alpha   90.00
_cell.angle_beta   90.00
_cell.angle_gamma   90.00
#
_symmetry.space_group_name_H-M   'P 1'
#
loop_
_entity.id
_entity.type
_entity.pdbx_description
1 polymer ?
#
loop_
_entity_poly.entity_id
_entity_poly.type
_entity_poly.pdbx_seq_one_letter_code
_entity_poly.pdbx_strand_id
1 'polypeptide(L)' 'MVMSWLLNEIVEHRQEQQSVSIYYTILKSLWDELSSYMSLYFSHVWRDEKEKVMQFLMGLNESYAAIRRQIY' A
#
# COMPACT_ATOMS: atom_id res chain seq x y z
N MET A 1 -18.04 6.65 -1.39
CA MET A 1 -18.26 5.20 -1.25
C MET A 1 -17.07 4.38 -1.76
N VAL A 2 -16.68 4.46 -3.05
CA VAL A 2 -15.57 3.65 -3.62
C VAL A 2 -14.18 4.01 -3.07
N MET A 3 -13.82 5.31 -3.02
CA MET A 3 -12.50 5.75 -2.51
C MET A 3 -12.23 5.34 -1.06
N SER A 4 -13.28 5.38 -0.23
CA SER A 4 -13.19 5.00 1.18
C SER A 4 -12.90 3.52 1.37
N TRP A 5 -13.46 2.66 0.51
CA TRP A 5 -13.21 1.22 0.54
C TRP A 5 -11.79 0.90 0.08
N LEU A 6 -11.33 1.50 -1.03
CA LEU A 6 -9.96 1.33 -1.53
C LEU A 6 -8.92 1.76 -0.48
N LEU A 7 -9.13 2.91 0.16
CA LEU A 7 -8.22 3.37 1.21
C LEU A 7 -8.18 2.40 2.40
N ASN A 8 -9.34 1.88 2.81
CA ASN A 8 -9.41 0.92 3.90
C ASN A 8 -8.73 -0.41 3.53
N GLU A 9 -8.98 -0.94 2.33
CA GLU A 9 -8.36 -2.18 1.88
C GLU A 9 -6.84 -2.05 1.79
N ILE A 10 -6.36 -0.92 1.28
CA ILE A 10 -4.93 -0.61 1.24
C ILE A 10 -4.33 -0.59 2.66
N VAL A 11 -5.00 0.04 3.63
CA VAL A 11 -4.54 0.12 5.04
C VAL A 11 -4.58 -1.22 5.74
N GLU A 12 -5.57 -2.06 5.47
CA GLU A 12 -5.76 -3.35 6.13
C GLU A 12 -5.00 -4.49 5.46
N HIS A 13 -4.52 -4.33 4.22
CA HIS A 13 -3.83 -5.40 3.50
C HIS A 13 -2.49 -5.77 4.19
N ARG A 14 -2.30 -7.07 4.44
CA ARG A 14 -1.10 -7.65 5.06
C ARG A 14 -0.54 -8.74 4.15
N GLN A 15 0.78 -8.94 4.20
CA GLN A 15 1.46 -10.00 3.45
C GLN A 15 0.99 -11.39 3.87
N GLU A 16 0.77 -11.59 5.17
CA GLU A 16 0.41 -12.90 5.75
C GLU A 16 1.39 -14.01 5.30
N GLN A 17 0.87 -15.07 4.68
CA GLN A 17 1.66 -16.19 4.15
C GLN A 17 2.05 -16.02 2.67
N GLN A 18 1.69 -14.90 2.03
CA GLN A 18 2.03 -14.65 0.64
C GLN A 18 3.51 -14.33 0.47
N SER A 19 4.05 -14.58 -0.74
CA SER A 19 5.36 -14.07 -1.10
C SER A 19 5.33 -12.54 -1.15
N VAL A 20 6.48 -11.90 -0.88
CA VAL A 20 6.61 -10.44 -0.93
C VAL A 20 6.24 -9.89 -2.31
N SER A 21 6.56 -10.63 -3.38
CA SER A 21 6.23 -10.24 -4.74
C SER A 21 4.71 -10.21 -4.98
N ILE A 22 3.97 -11.20 -4.49
CA ILE A 22 2.50 -11.24 -4.63
C ILE A 22 1.90 -10.09 -3.84
N TYR A 23 2.29 -9.94 -2.58
CA TYR A 23 1.84 -8.86 -1.69
C TYR A 23 2.07 -7.48 -2.30
N TYR A 24 3.28 -7.20 -2.81
CA TYR A 24 3.59 -5.93 -3.45
C TYR A 24 2.76 -5.70 -4.72
N THR A 25 2.53 -6.74 -5.52
CA THR A 25 1.76 -6.61 -6.77
C THR A 25 0.31 -6.21 -6.48
N ILE A 26 -0.30 -6.79 -5.44
CA ILE A 26 -1.66 -6.44 -5.00
C ILE A 26 -1.70 -4.99 -4.46
N LEU A 27 -0.76 -4.61 -3.60
CA LEU A 27 -0.66 -3.23 -3.12
C LEU A 27 -0.50 -2.24 -4.27
N LYS A 28 0.33 -2.58 -5.26
CA LYS A 28 0.55 -1.76 -6.44
C LYS A 28 -0.74 -1.58 -7.25
N SER A 29 -1.50 -2.66 -7.50
CA SER A 29 -2.78 -2.52 -8.22
C SER A 29 -3.76 -1.63 -7.49
N LEU A 30 -3.86 -1.75 -6.15
CA LEU A 30 -4.74 -0.90 -5.34
C LEU A 30 -4.31 0.58 -5.37
N TRP A 31 -3.00 0.86 -5.31
CA TRP A 31 -2.49 2.23 -5.45
C TRP A 31 -2.73 2.81 -6.84
N ASP A 32 -2.54 2.00 -7.89
CA ASP A 32 -2.77 2.42 -9.27
C ASP A 32 -4.27 2.70 -9.51
N GLU A 33 -5.16 1.87 -8.95
CA GLU A 33 -6.61 2.07 -8.99
C GLU A 33 -7.02 3.37 -8.26
N LEU A 34 -6.54 3.56 -7.03
CA LEU A 34 -6.79 4.79 -6.28
C LEU A 34 -6.26 6.03 -7.03
N SER A 35 -5.08 5.93 -7.64
CA SER A 35 -4.48 7.01 -8.42
C SER A 35 -5.30 7.32 -9.68
N SER A 36 -5.87 6.30 -10.33
CA SER A 36 -6.78 6.47 -11.48
C SER A 36 -8.01 7.27 -11.08
N TYR A 37 -8.66 6.90 -9.96
CA TYR A 37 -9.79 7.65 -9.45
C TYR A 37 -9.42 9.08 -9.02
N MET A 38 -8.30 9.27 -8.32
CA MET A 38 -7.86 10.60 -7.90
C MET A 38 -7.55 11.50 -9.11
N SER A 39 -6.88 10.97 -10.14
CA SER A 39 -6.55 11.71 -11.37
C SER A 39 -7.79 12.26 -12.09
N LEU A 40 -8.92 11.53 -12.03
CA LEU A 40 -10.17 11.94 -12.67
C LEU A 40 -10.88 13.10 -11.95
N TYR A 41 -10.68 13.26 -10.64
CA TYR A 41 -11.45 14.20 -9.81
C TYR A 41 -10.62 15.31 -9.16
N PHE A 42 -9.32 15.10 -9.00
CA PHE A 42 -8.42 16.02 -8.33
C PHE A 42 -7.12 16.11 -9.12
N SER A 43 -6.76 17.33 -9.56
CA SER A 43 -5.50 17.57 -10.22
C SER A 43 -4.34 17.26 -9.25
N HIS A 44 -3.75 16.07 -9.42
CA HIS A 44 -2.47 15.65 -8.82
C HIS A 44 -2.51 15.40 -7.30
N VAL A 45 -3.32 14.45 -6.85
CA VAL A 45 -3.08 13.82 -5.53
C VAL A 45 -2.08 12.69 -5.74
N TRP A 46 -0.81 13.03 -5.65
CA TRP A 46 0.25 12.06 -5.47
C TRP A 46 0.18 11.59 -4.03
N ARG A 47 -0.10 10.31 -3.81
CA ARG A 47 0.29 9.70 -2.55
C ARG A 47 1.83 9.68 -2.56
N ASP A 48 2.45 10.36 -1.60
CA ASP A 48 3.90 10.47 -1.50
C ASP A 48 4.50 9.05 -1.55
N GLU A 49 5.54 8.83 -2.36
CA GLU A 49 6.20 7.52 -2.45
C GLU A 49 6.62 7.02 -1.07
N LYS A 50 6.94 7.94 -0.16
CA LYS A 50 7.22 7.66 1.25
C LYS A 50 6.04 6.98 1.96
N GLU A 51 4.80 7.40 1.74
CA GLU A 51 3.62 6.78 2.34
C GLU A 51 3.40 5.37 1.81
N LYS A 52 3.62 5.15 0.50
CA LYS A 52 3.55 3.81 -0.10
C LYS A 52 4.59 2.88 0.49
N VAL A 53 5.82 3.36 0.68
CA VAL A 53 6.90 2.60 1.32
C VAL A 53 6.57 2.28 2.77
N MET A 54 6.13 3.26 3.57
CA MET A 54 5.72 3.03 4.96
C MET A 54 4.62 1.97 5.06
N GLN A 55 3.58 2.11 4.25
CA GLN A 55 2.49 1.15 4.19
C GLN A 55 2.94 -0.27 3.84
N PHE A 56 3.76 -0.40 2.79
CA PHE A 56 4.34 -1.68 2.40
C PHE A 56 5.10 -2.31 3.57
N LEU A 57 5.96 -1.53 4.23
CA LEU A 57 6.75 -2.00 5.36
C LEU A 57 5.85 -2.41 6.54
N MET A 58 4.80 -1.66 6.86
CA MET A 58 3.88 -1.99 7.95
C MET A 58 3.18 -3.34 7.74
N GLY A 59 2.79 -3.66 6.51
CA GLY A 59 2.05 -4.89 6.22
C GLY A 59 2.90 -6.12 5.94
N LEU A 60 4.24 -6.01 5.88
CA LEU A 60 5.12 -7.17 5.83
C LEU A 60 4.94 -8.06 7.06
N ASN A 61 5.11 -9.36 6.88
CA ASN A 61 4.96 -10.32 7.98
C ASN A 61 6.15 -10.30 8.96
N GLU A 62 6.02 -11.00 10.08
CA GLU A 62 6.99 -10.98 11.19
C GLU A 62 8.40 -11.45 10.81
N SER A 63 8.53 -12.26 9.75
CA SER A 63 9.84 -12.66 9.23
C SER A 63 10.70 -11.47 8.79
N TYR A 64 10.07 -10.33 8.45
CA TYR A 64 10.73 -9.09 8.06
C TYR A 64 10.81 -8.06 9.20
N ALA A 65 10.43 -8.42 10.44
CA ALA A 65 10.39 -7.48 11.56
C ALA A 65 11.74 -6.81 11.85
N ALA A 66 12.86 -7.52 11.68
CA ALA A 66 14.19 -6.95 11.86
C ALA A 66 14.50 -5.84 10.85
N ILE A 67 14.13 -6.03 9.58
CA ILE A 67 14.33 -5.06 8.50
C ILE A 67 13.43 -3.84 8.72
N ARG A 68 12.16 -4.05 9.11
CA ARG A 68 11.23 -2.96 9.46
C ARG A 68 11.85 -2.02 10.50
N ARG A 69 12.39 -2.56 11.59
CA ARG A 69 12.99 -1.77 12.69
C ARG A 69 14.23 -0.94 12.28
N GLN A 70 14.90 -1.27 11.18
CA GLN A 70 16.06 -0.50 10.71
C GLN A 70 15.68 0.71 9.85
N ILE A 71 14.45 0.72 9.31
CA ILE A 71 13.97 1.76 8.41
C ILE A 71 13.15 2.82 9.17
N TYR A 72 12.59 2.47 10.33
CA TYR A 72 11.95 3.39 11.29
C TYR A 72 12.99 4.06 12.19
#